data_AF-A0A0N8GKV6-F1
#
_entry.id   AF-A0A0N8GKV6-F1
#
_cell.length_a   1.000
_cell.length_b   1.000
_cell.length_c   1.000
_cell.angle_alpha   90.00
_cell.angle_beta   90.00
_cell.angle_gamma   90.00
#
_symmetry.space_group_name_H-M   'P 1'
#
loop_
_entity.id
_entity.type
_entity.pdbx_description
1 polymer ?
#
loop_
_entity_poly.entity_id
_entity_poly.type
_entity_poly.pdbx_seq_one_letter_code
_entity_poly.pdbx_strand_id
1 'polypeptide(L)'
;MIAGLFRFIWKIIETGMILLICTSLVFVGYKANQPMTVTGAPDGMTYVEFIQDRLDAAHTVKPSQCGWGMMLSLATLGPIYSVVYTEVAIHPDGFLDKVTAPDPDIPTGVAGAKWYEVPGIWWGVVERLSWTMLGKHTSFGCQFRPVMIPEIH
;
A
#
# COMPACT_ATOMS: atom_id res chain seq x y z
N MET A 1 -0.47 -41.78 19.93
CA MET A 1 0.36 -40.60 20.29
C MET A 1 0.61 -39.68 19.09
N ILE A 2 0.90 -40.23 17.90
CA ILE A 2 1.18 -39.48 16.66
C ILE A 2 0.02 -38.56 16.20
N ALA A 3 -1.23 -39.03 16.23
CA ALA A 3 -2.40 -38.21 15.85
C ALA A 3 -2.72 -37.06 16.83
N GLY A 4 -2.22 -37.13 18.07
CA GLY A 4 -2.31 -36.02 19.02
C GLY A 4 -1.32 -34.91 18.67
N LEU A 5 -0.08 -35.30 18.32
CA LEU A 5 0.98 -34.39 17.89
C LEU A 5 0.59 -33.64 16.61
N PHE A 6 0.07 -34.34 15.60
CA PHE A 6 -0.36 -33.70 14.34
C PHE A 6 -1.50 -32.70 14.55
N ARG A 7 -2.50 -33.03 15.38
CA ARG A 7 -3.58 -32.08 15.71
C ARG A 7 -3.09 -30.87 16.48
N PHE A 8 -2.11 -31.08 17.36
CA PHE A 8 -1.49 -29.99 18.11
C PHE A 8 -0.69 -29.05 17.20
N ILE A 9 0.16 -29.61 16.34
CA ILE A 9 0.92 -28.85 15.33
C ILE A 9 -0.05 -28.08 14.40
N TRP A 10 -1.10 -28.74 13.91
CA TRP A 10 -2.12 -28.11 13.07
C TRP A 10 -2.77 -26.90 13.77
N LYS A 11 -3.20 -27.06 15.03
CA LYS A 11 -3.76 -25.95 15.81
C LYS A 11 -2.77 -24.81 16.02
N ILE A 12 -1.48 -25.11 16.21
CA ILE A 12 -0.45 -24.07 16.33
C ILE A 12 -0.31 -23.30 15.02
N ILE A 13 -0.27 -23.98 13.88
CA ILE A 13 -0.18 -23.34 12.56
C ILE A 13 -1.41 -22.46 12.32
N GLU A 14 -2.60 -23.00 12.56
CA GLU A 14 -3.86 -22.25 12.40
C GLU A 14 -3.90 -21.01 13.29
N THR A 15 -3.59 -21.16 14.58
CA THR A 15 -3.56 -20.03 15.53
C THR A 15 -2.48 -19.01 15.15
N GLY A 16 -1.30 -19.46 14.71
CA GLY A 16 -0.22 -18.60 14.25
C GLY A 16 -0.60 -17.78 13.02
N MET A 17 -1.27 -18.40 12.05
CA MET A 17 -1.78 -17.72 10.85
C MET A 17 -2.84 -16.67 11.21
N ILE A 18 -3.79 -17.00 12.10
CA ILE A 18 -4.79 -16.05 12.58
C ILE A 18 -4.12 -14.85 13.26
N LEU A 19 -3.17 -15.10 14.16
CA LEU A 19 -2.44 -14.03 14.85
C LEU A 19 -1.67 -13.14 13.87
N LEU A 20 -0.99 -13.72 12.87
CA LEU A 20 -0.28 -12.96 11.83
C LEU A 20 -1.23 -12.05 11.02
N ILE A 21 -2.39 -12.56 10.64
CA ILE A 21 -3.39 -11.76 9.91
C ILE A 21 -3.90 -10.63 10.81
N CYS A 22 -4.28 -10.92 12.05
CA CYS A 22 -4.77 -9.92 12.99
C CYS A 22 -3.74 -8.82 13.28
N THR A 23 -2.48 -9.17 13.52
CA THR A 23 -1.44 -8.17 13.77
C THR A 23 -1.15 -7.31 12.53
N SER A 24 -1.18 -7.90 11.34
CA SER A 24 -1.03 -7.17 10.08
C SER A 24 -2.18 -6.17 9.86
N LEU A 25 -3.43 -6.59 10.12
CA LEU A 25 -4.59 -5.70 10.02
C LEU A 25 -4.53 -4.56 11.03
N VAL A 26 -4.12 -4.83 12.27
CA VAL A 26 -3.93 -3.79 13.29
C VAL A 26 -2.84 -2.80 12.87
N PHE A 27 -1.72 -3.30 12.34
CA PHE A 27 -0.63 -2.45 11.83
C PHE A 27 -1.12 -1.54 10.69
N VAL A 28 -1.81 -2.12 9.70
CA VAL A 28 -2.39 -1.36 8.58
C VAL A 28 -3.40 -0.34 9.08
N GLY A 29 -4.32 -0.71 9.97
CA GLY A 29 -5.29 0.23 10.54
C GLY A 29 -4.64 1.38 11.31
N TYR A 30 -3.61 1.07 12.11
CA TYR A 30 -2.83 2.07 12.84
C TYR A 30 -2.11 3.04 11.88
N LYS A 31 -1.42 2.50 10.87
CA LYS A 31 -0.68 3.30 9.89
C LYS A 31 -1.60 4.09 8.95
N ALA A 32 -2.74 3.52 8.56
CA ALA A 32 -3.71 4.17 7.69
C ALA A 32 -4.36 5.40 8.33
N ASN A 33 -4.43 5.43 9.66
CA ASN A 33 -4.97 6.56 10.43
C ASN A 33 -3.89 7.57 10.86
N GLN A 34 -2.63 7.38 10.43
CA GLN A 34 -1.60 8.39 10.56
C GLN A 34 -1.57 9.31 9.34
N PRO A 35 -1.07 10.55 9.48
CA PRO A 35 -0.82 11.41 8.34
C PRO A 35 0.08 10.71 7.32
N MET A 36 -0.30 10.80 6.04
CA MET A 36 0.49 10.25 4.95
C MET A 36 1.84 10.96 4.88
N THR A 37 2.87 10.20 4.49
CA THR A 37 4.25 10.70 4.41
C THR A 37 4.67 11.07 2.99
N VAL A 38 3.74 11.03 2.04
CA VAL A 38 4.01 11.21 0.62
C VAL A 38 4.14 12.68 0.26
N THR A 39 5.19 13.01 -0.49
CA THR A 39 5.42 14.36 -1.00
C THR A 39 4.28 14.78 -1.95
N GLY A 40 3.60 15.87 -1.61
CA GLY A 40 2.48 16.42 -2.37
C GLY A 40 1.10 16.03 -1.85
N ALA A 41 1.00 15.09 -0.90
CA ALA A 41 -0.23 14.86 -0.16
C ALA A 41 -0.54 16.08 0.73
N PRO A 42 -1.82 16.46 0.92
CA PRO A 42 -2.18 17.54 1.83
C PRO A 42 -1.69 17.28 3.25
N ASP A 43 -1.22 18.33 3.92
CA ASP A 43 -0.72 18.24 5.30
C ASP A 43 -1.81 17.69 6.24
N GLY A 44 -1.44 16.65 7.00
CA GLY A 44 -2.33 16.03 7.98
C GLY A 44 -3.35 15.03 7.41
N MET A 45 -3.47 14.90 6.08
CA MET A 45 -4.38 13.92 5.47
C MET A 45 -3.92 12.49 5.78
N THR A 46 -4.81 11.68 6.34
CA THR A 46 -4.59 10.27 6.57
C THR A 46 -4.83 9.44 5.30
N TYR A 47 -4.28 8.23 5.24
CA TYR A 47 -4.50 7.33 4.11
C TYR A 47 -5.98 6.97 3.94
N VAL A 48 -6.72 6.83 5.05
CA VAL A 48 -8.16 6.55 5.01
C VAL A 48 -8.93 7.69 4.36
N GLU A 49 -8.68 8.94 4.78
CA GLU A 49 -9.31 10.13 4.21
C GLU A 49 -8.96 10.28 2.72
N PHE A 50 -7.70 10.02 2.37
CA PHE A 50 -7.27 10.01 0.98
C PHE A 50 -8.06 9.01 0.14
N ILE A 51 -8.15 7.74 0.56
CA ILE A 51 -8.88 6.71 -0.19
C ILE A 51 -10.38 7.03 -0.26
N GLN A 52 -10.97 7.56 0.80
CA GLN A 52 -12.37 7.99 0.80
C GLN A 52 -12.61 9.12 -0.22
N ASP A 53 -11.74 10.14 -0.22
CA ASP A 53 -11.81 11.24 -1.19
C ASP A 53 -11.64 10.73 -2.64
N ARG A 54 -10.74 9.77 -2.88
CA ARG A 54 -10.54 9.17 -4.20
C ARG A 54 -11.70 8.28 -4.65
N LEU A 55 -12.34 7.56 -3.72
CA LEU A 55 -13.56 6.82 -4.00
C LEU A 55 -14.69 7.75 -4.44
N ASP A 56 -14.91 8.85 -3.72
CA ASP A 56 -15.90 9.87 -4.12
C ASP A 56 -15.56 10.51 -5.48
N ALA A 57 -14.28 10.82 -5.70
CA ALA A 57 -13.81 11.32 -6.99
C ALA A 57 -14.04 10.30 -8.14
N ALA A 58 -13.97 8.98 -7.86
CA ALA A 58 -14.23 7.92 -8.83
C ALA A 58 -15.70 7.83 -9.26
N HIS A 59 -16.63 8.22 -8.38
CA HIS A 59 -18.05 8.29 -8.71
C HIS A 59 -18.40 9.50 -9.56
N THR A 60 -17.68 10.60 -9.39
CA THR A 60 -17.98 11.89 -10.02
C THR A 60 -17.25 12.11 -11.34
N VAL A 61 -16.12 11.42 -11.58
CA VAL A 61 -15.41 11.46 -12.86
C VAL A 61 -16.24 10.88 -14.00
N LYS A 62 -16.19 11.52 -15.17
CA LYS A 62 -16.87 11.04 -16.39
C LYS A 62 -15.83 10.55 -17.41
N PRO A 63 -15.94 9.31 -17.90
CA PRO A 63 -16.88 8.25 -17.49
C PRO A 63 -16.50 7.63 -16.14
N SER A 64 -17.49 7.26 -15.31
CA SER A 64 -17.26 6.69 -13.97
C SER A 64 -16.52 5.35 -13.99
N GLN A 65 -16.69 4.58 -15.07
CA GLN A 65 -15.98 3.33 -15.32
C GLN A 65 -14.46 3.49 -15.28
N CYS A 66 -13.96 4.66 -15.70
CA CYS A 66 -12.54 4.94 -15.73
C CYS A 66 -12.00 5.19 -14.31
N GLY A 67 -12.75 5.90 -13.45
CA GLY A 67 -12.38 6.10 -12.05
C GLY A 67 -12.40 4.79 -11.25
N TRP A 68 -13.48 4.01 -11.40
CA TRP A 68 -13.59 2.68 -10.80
C TRP A 68 -12.54 1.70 -11.31
N GLY A 69 -12.21 1.77 -12.59
CA GLY A 69 -11.14 0.98 -13.19
C GLY A 69 -9.79 1.23 -12.50
N MET A 70 -9.44 2.50 -12.28
CA MET A 70 -8.22 2.85 -11.56
C MET A 70 -8.22 2.38 -10.10
N MET A 71 -9.33 2.52 -9.38
CA MET A 71 -9.47 2.00 -8.01
C MET A 71 -9.28 0.47 -7.97
N LEU A 72 -9.89 -0.26 -8.91
CA LEU A 72 -9.79 -1.71 -8.98
C LEU A 72 -8.37 -2.15 -9.35
N SER A 73 -7.72 -1.45 -10.28
CA SER A 73 -6.31 -1.67 -10.61
C SER A 73 -5.42 -1.45 -9.39
N LEU A 74 -5.64 -0.40 -8.58
CA LEU A 74 -4.89 -0.22 -7.34
C LEU A 74 -5.15 -1.36 -6.35
N ALA A 75 -6.40 -1.77 -6.15
CA ALA A 75 -6.74 -2.84 -5.21
C ALA A 75 -6.14 -4.21 -5.60
N THR A 76 -6.00 -4.46 -6.91
CA THR A 76 -5.47 -5.73 -7.44
C THR A 76 -3.96 -5.74 -7.58
N LEU A 77 -3.37 -4.66 -8.11
CA LEU A 77 -1.95 -4.55 -8.38
C LEU A 77 -1.16 -3.96 -7.20
N GLY A 78 -1.75 -3.05 -6.44
CA GLY A 78 -1.10 -2.39 -5.29
C GLY A 78 -0.45 -3.37 -4.30
N PRO A 79 -1.13 -4.45 -3.87
CA PRO A 79 -0.52 -5.45 -3.00
C PRO A 79 0.71 -6.13 -3.62
N ILE A 80 0.70 -6.42 -4.92
CA ILE A 80 1.80 -7.09 -5.61
C ILE A 80 2.97 -6.12 -5.79
N TYR A 81 2.71 -4.94 -6.35
CA TYR A 81 3.73 -3.92 -6.60
C TYR A 81 4.36 -3.43 -5.31
N SER A 82 3.58 -3.28 -4.23
CA SER A 82 4.14 -2.86 -2.93
C SER A 82 5.17 -3.84 -2.38
N VAL A 83 4.94 -5.15 -2.53
CA VAL A 83 5.90 -6.18 -2.12
C VAL A 83 7.13 -6.15 -3.02
N VAL A 84 6.95 -6.15 -4.34
CA VAL A 84 8.07 -6.16 -5.30
C VAL A 84 8.95 -4.92 -5.11
N TYR A 85 8.37 -3.72 -5.00
CA TYR A 85 9.13 -2.48 -4.84
C TYR A 85 9.84 -2.41 -3.49
N THR A 86 9.23 -2.96 -2.43
CA THR A 86 9.90 -3.07 -1.13
C THR A 86 11.11 -4.00 -1.22
N GLU A 87 10.97 -5.17 -1.86
CA GLU A 87 12.06 -6.12 -2.04
C GLU A 87 13.21 -5.55 -2.87
N VAL A 88 12.89 -4.89 -3.99
CA VAL A 88 13.89 -4.21 -4.83
C VAL A 88 14.64 -3.15 -4.04
N ALA A 89 13.95 -2.38 -3.21
CA ALA A 89 14.55 -1.30 -2.43
C ALA A 89 15.49 -1.79 -1.32
N ILE A 90 15.14 -2.86 -0.62
CA ILE A 90 15.97 -3.40 0.48
C ILE A 90 17.10 -4.30 -0.01
N HIS A 91 16.94 -4.92 -1.19
CA HIS A 91 17.93 -5.78 -1.84
C HIS A 91 18.35 -5.23 -3.21
N PRO A 92 19.07 -4.09 -3.25
CA PRO A 92 19.65 -3.60 -4.50
C PRO A 92 20.61 -4.66 -5.07
N ASP A 93 20.70 -4.76 -6.40
CA ASP A 93 21.44 -5.79 -7.15
C ASP A 93 20.86 -7.22 -7.11
N GLY A 94 19.72 -7.42 -6.42
CA GLY A 94 18.98 -8.68 -6.39
C GLY A 94 18.40 -9.09 -7.75
N PHE A 95 17.82 -10.28 -7.83
CA PHE A 95 17.18 -10.75 -9.07
C PHE A 95 16.03 -9.83 -9.49
N LEU A 96 15.17 -9.43 -8.53
CA LEU A 96 14.03 -8.55 -8.79
C LEU A 96 14.48 -7.17 -9.27
N ASP A 97 15.54 -6.61 -8.71
CA ASP A 97 16.09 -5.31 -9.14
C ASP A 97 16.52 -5.35 -10.62
N LYS A 98 17.17 -6.45 -11.04
CA LYS A 98 17.63 -6.63 -12.44
C LYS A 98 16.50 -6.79 -13.46
N VAL A 99 15.34 -7.27 -13.04
CA VAL A 99 14.18 -7.50 -13.94
C VAL A 99 13.09 -6.43 -13.79
N THR A 100 13.21 -5.56 -12.79
CA THR A 100 12.25 -4.48 -12.55
C THR A 100 12.73 -3.22 -13.25
N ALA A 101 11.84 -2.55 -13.99
CA ALA A 101 12.17 -1.27 -14.58
C ALA A 101 12.36 -0.22 -13.48
N PRO A 102 13.29 0.75 -13.64
CA PRO A 102 13.42 1.85 -12.70
C PRO A 102 12.10 2.63 -12.59
N ASP A 103 11.57 2.74 -11.38
CA ASP A 103 10.33 3.45 -11.09
C ASP A 103 10.54 4.43 -9.91
N PRO A 104 10.07 5.69 -10.00
CA PRO A 104 10.22 6.68 -8.93
C PRO A 104 9.52 6.31 -7.61
N ASP A 105 8.54 5.41 -7.64
CA ASP A 105 7.85 4.94 -6.43
C ASP A 105 8.68 3.92 -5.63
N ILE A 106 9.76 3.36 -6.21
CA ILE A 106 10.72 2.51 -5.50
C ILE A 106 11.58 3.38 -4.56
N PRO A 107 11.56 3.14 -3.24
CA PRO A 107 12.30 3.96 -2.29
C PRO A 107 13.81 3.70 -2.38
N THR A 108 14.59 4.77 -2.32
CA THR A 108 16.06 4.71 -2.33
C THR A 108 16.64 4.89 -0.94
N GLY A 109 17.84 4.37 -0.68
CA GLY A 109 18.56 4.59 0.58
C GLY A 109 18.12 3.70 1.74
N VAL A 110 17.36 2.64 1.45
CA VAL A 110 16.89 1.64 2.43
C VAL A 110 17.54 0.26 2.22
N ALA A 111 18.66 0.22 1.50
CA ALA A 111 19.41 -1.00 1.24
C ALA A 111 19.86 -1.68 2.53
N GLY A 112 19.64 -2.98 2.65
CA GLY A 112 19.99 -3.75 3.84
C GLY A 112 19.14 -3.42 5.07
N ALA A 113 17.92 -2.89 4.88
CA ALA A 113 16.98 -2.62 5.96
C ALA A 113 16.79 -3.85 6.85
N LYS A 114 16.68 -3.60 8.16
CA LYS A 114 16.45 -4.68 9.12
C LYS A 114 15.00 -5.14 9.03
N TRP A 115 14.75 -6.40 9.40
CA TRP A 115 13.42 -7.02 9.29
C TRP A 115 12.29 -6.21 9.95
N TYR A 116 12.58 -5.48 11.04
CA TYR A 116 11.59 -4.67 11.76
C TYR A 116 11.33 -3.30 11.11
N GLU A 117 12.18 -2.85 10.18
CA GLU A 117 12.03 -1.62 9.40
C GLU A 117 11.18 -1.86 8.15
N VAL A 118 11.20 -3.11 7.64
CA VAL A 118 10.49 -3.53 6.42
C VAL A 118 9.00 -3.18 6.43
N PRO A 119 8.20 -3.39 7.51
CA PRO A 119 6.78 -3.03 7.51
C PRO A 119 6.55 -1.53 7.30
N GLY A 120 7.45 -0.68 7.83
CA GLY A 120 7.38 0.77 7.64
C GLY A 120 7.74 1.19 6.22
N ILE A 121 8.77 0.58 5.63
CA ILE A 121 9.16 0.81 4.23
C ILE A 121 8.02 0.38 3.30
N TRP A 122 7.48 -0.82 3.50
CA TRP A 122 6.36 -1.34 2.74
C TRP A 122 5.14 -0.42 2.80
N TRP A 123 4.80 0.08 3.99
CA TRP A 123 3.71 1.04 4.13
C TRP A 123 3.96 2.32 3.33
N GLY A 124 5.19 2.86 3.37
CA GLY A 124 5.55 4.03 2.55
C GLY A 124 5.42 3.78 1.05
N VAL A 125 5.73 2.57 0.57
CA VAL A 125 5.50 2.17 -0.83
C VAL A 125 4.01 2.12 -1.15
N VAL A 126 3.17 1.56 -0.26
CA VAL A 126 1.71 1.56 -0.43
C VAL A 126 1.18 2.99 -0.57
N GLU A 127 1.58 3.90 0.31
CA GLU A 127 1.15 5.30 0.23
C GLU A 127 1.58 5.96 -1.09
N ARG A 128 2.85 5.76 -1.51
CA ARG A 128 3.39 6.33 -2.76
C ARG A 128 2.67 5.80 -4.00
N LEU A 129 2.50 4.48 -4.11
CA LEU A 129 1.81 3.86 -5.23
C LEU A 129 0.36 4.37 -5.34
N SER A 130 -0.35 4.40 -4.21
CA SER A 130 -1.73 4.90 -4.15
C SER A 130 -1.79 6.39 -4.53
N TRP A 131 -0.82 7.19 -4.08
CA TRP A 131 -0.73 8.60 -4.41
C TRP A 131 -0.42 8.83 -5.89
N THR A 132 0.58 8.15 -6.45
CA THR A 132 0.96 8.25 -7.86
C THR A 132 -0.21 7.85 -8.76
N MET A 133 -0.96 6.83 -8.37
CA MET A 133 -2.08 6.34 -9.16
C MET A 133 -3.34 7.22 -9.06
N LEU A 134 -3.71 7.70 -7.86
CA LEU A 134 -5.02 8.33 -7.63
C LEU A 134 -4.95 9.82 -7.24
N GLY A 135 -3.85 10.24 -6.62
CA GLY A 135 -3.69 11.58 -6.06
C GLY A 135 -2.95 12.54 -7.00
N LYS A 136 -1.93 12.05 -7.70
CA LYS A 136 -1.13 12.84 -8.62
C LYS A 136 -1.95 13.17 -9.87
N HIS A 137 -2.09 14.45 -10.18
CA HIS A 137 -2.73 14.86 -11.42
C HIS A 137 -1.85 14.41 -12.60
N THR A 138 -2.36 13.47 -13.41
CA THR A 138 -1.70 13.01 -14.62
C THR A 138 -2.30 13.70 -15.84
N SER A 139 -1.48 13.92 -16.88
CA SER A 139 -1.96 14.38 -18.19
C SER A 139 -2.64 13.25 -18.99
N PHE A 140 -2.44 12.00 -18.57
CA PHE A 140 -2.94 10.79 -19.21
C PHE A 140 -3.70 9.93 -18.18
N GLY A 141 -4.84 9.36 -18.57
CA GLY A 141 -5.70 8.56 -17.68
C GLY A 141 -6.94 9.31 -17.22
N CYS A 142 -7.55 8.85 -16.13
CA CYS A 142 -8.77 9.45 -15.59
C CYS A 142 -8.48 10.76 -14.85
N GLN A 143 -9.13 11.84 -15.26
CA GLN A 143 -8.98 13.14 -14.61
C GLN A 143 -9.86 13.20 -13.36
N PHE A 144 -9.34 12.70 -12.26
CA PHE A 144 -9.95 12.93 -10.96
C PHE A 144 -9.91 14.41 -10.60
N ARG A 145 -10.92 14.86 -9.85
CA ARG A 145 -10.87 16.16 -9.21
C ARG A 145 -9.65 16.27 -8.27
N PRO A 146 -9.12 17.47 -8.01
CA PRO A 146 -8.07 17.67 -7.01
C PRO A 146 -8.45 17.05 -5.67
N VAL A 147 -7.44 16.57 -4.93
CA VAL A 147 -7.61 16.04 -3.58
C VAL A 147 -8.11 17.16 -2.69
N MET A 148 -9.25 16.95 -2.03
CA MET A 148 -9.82 17.93 -1.10
C MET A 148 -9.20 17.73 0.28
N ILE A 149 -8.81 18.83 0.91
CA ILE A 149 -8.32 18.81 2.29
C ILE A 149 -9.55 18.66 3.19
N PRO A 150 -9.59 17.67 4.12
CA PRO A 150 -10.64 17.63 5.12
C PRO A 150 -10.59 18.93 5.93
N GLU A 151 -11.69 19.70 5.94
CA GLU A 151 -11.80 20.88 6.81
C GLU A 151 -11.66 20.41 8.26
N ILE A 152 -10.71 21.01 8.97
CA ILE A 152 -10.40 20.72 10.37
C ILE A 152 -11.67 21.03 11.18
N HIS A 153 -12.30 20.01 11.77
CA HIS A 153 -13.33 20.17 12.80
C HIS A 153 -12.71 20.42 14.17
#